data_AF-A0A0V1GLN7-F1
#
_entry.id   AF-A0A0V1GLN7-F1
#
_cell.length_a   1.000
_cell.length_b   1.000
_cell.length_c   1.000
_cell.angle_alpha   90.00
_cell.angle_beta   90.00
_cell.angle_gamma   90.00
#
_symmetry.space_group_name_H-M   'P 1'
#
loop_
_entity.id
_entity.type
_entity.pdbx_description
1 polymer ?
#
loop_
_entity_poly.entity_id
_entity_poly.type
_entity_poly.pdbx_seq_one_letter_code
_entity_poly.pdbx_strand_id
1 'polypeptide(L)'
;MMVKPRAYIPFLLLLSILFLSATLALSSNEQEDPELKQCKQQCRQQPFYDEGMRRRCERHCEEQYKKKEDPEQRLRECKQECRESRQGEQQERRCVSQCEERYERERREQEERRGQGEERGRGGGKREEPEKRLEECRRECREQAERKEQRECEKRCEEEYKENRGRSKKGEEGEEGKGEKRIESDPYFFDEESFLHRVRTEHGHVRVLRNFLEKSKLLLGVANYRVAILEANPNTFVLPSHWDAEALLFVARGHGQITLQCQDNKATHELRRGDIMRVRAGTIVSFANRGVGNEKLVVVILLHPVATPGMFEAFVGAGGQNPESFYRSFSKRVLRAAFNTREDKLERLFERQNKGAIIQASQEQIKEMSRGSEGRSWPF
;
A
#
# COMPACT_ATOMS: atom_id res chain seq x y z
N MET A 1 -9.57 4.20 82.67
CA MET A 1 -8.34 4.48 81.91
C MET A 1 -8.73 4.91 80.50
N MET A 2 -8.64 6.21 80.21
CA MET A 2 -8.92 6.77 78.89
C MET A 2 -7.66 6.65 78.03
N VAL A 3 -7.73 5.95 76.90
CA VAL A 3 -6.68 6.01 75.86
C VAL A 3 -7.24 6.88 74.73
N LYS A 4 -6.61 8.04 74.54
CA LYS A 4 -7.02 9.09 73.58
C LYS A 4 -6.85 8.63 72.13
N PRO A 5 -7.89 8.68 71.27
CA PRO A 5 -7.76 8.40 69.86
C PRO A 5 -7.39 9.70 69.14
N ARG A 6 -6.12 10.11 69.18
CA ARG A 6 -5.69 11.35 68.48
C ARG A 6 -4.54 11.15 67.48
N ALA A 7 -3.99 9.95 67.35
CA ALA A 7 -2.89 9.69 66.42
C ALA A 7 -3.28 8.92 65.14
N TYR A 8 -4.41 8.19 65.14
CA TYR A 8 -4.75 7.30 64.01
C TYR A 8 -5.56 7.98 62.90
N ILE A 9 -6.31 9.04 63.21
CA ILE A 9 -7.13 9.75 62.22
C ILE A 9 -6.27 10.46 61.15
N PRO A 10 -5.22 11.24 61.48
CA PRO A 10 -4.39 11.86 60.44
C PRO A 10 -3.61 10.82 59.63
N PHE A 11 -3.23 9.68 60.24
CA PHE A 11 -2.52 8.60 59.55
C PHE A 11 -3.43 7.84 58.57
N LEU A 12 -4.68 7.58 58.96
CA LEU A 12 -5.70 6.99 58.09
C LEU A 12 -6.10 7.93 56.94
N LEU A 13 -6.16 9.24 57.19
CA LEU A 13 -6.39 10.23 56.14
C LEU A 13 -5.21 10.29 55.15
N LEU A 14 -3.96 10.30 55.64
CA LEU A 14 -2.77 10.21 54.78
C LEU A 14 -2.74 8.93 53.94
N LEU A 15 -3.10 7.78 54.53
CA LEU A 15 -3.23 6.53 53.80
C LEU A 15 -4.34 6.59 52.75
N SER A 16 -5.50 7.17 53.06
CA SER A 16 -6.57 7.35 52.08
C SER A 16 -6.18 8.28 50.93
N ILE A 17 -5.41 9.34 51.19
CA ILE A 17 -4.91 10.26 50.16
C ILE A 17 -3.84 9.58 49.31
N LEU A 18 -2.95 8.78 49.91
CA LEU A 18 -1.98 7.97 49.18
C LEU A 18 -2.68 6.92 48.29
N PHE A 19 -3.69 6.23 48.80
CA PHE A 19 -4.50 5.29 48.01
C PHE A 19 -5.27 5.99 46.89
N LEU A 20 -5.85 7.17 47.14
CA LEU A 20 -6.52 7.98 46.12
C LEU A 20 -5.54 8.47 45.04
N SER A 21 -4.32 8.87 45.40
CA SER A 21 -3.28 9.24 44.45
C SER A 21 -2.74 8.05 43.66
N ALA A 22 -2.64 6.87 44.27
CA ALA A 22 -2.25 5.63 43.60
C ALA A 22 -3.34 5.16 42.63
N THR A 23 -4.62 5.36 42.96
CA THR A 23 -5.73 5.09 42.02
C THR A 23 -5.78 6.09 40.87
N LEU A 24 -5.44 7.37 41.10
CA LEU A 24 -5.36 8.37 40.04
C LEU A 24 -4.14 8.16 39.11
N ALA A 25 -3.01 7.67 39.66
CA ALA A 25 -1.83 7.30 38.87
C ALA A 25 -2.00 5.97 38.11
N LEU A 26 -2.89 5.08 38.55
CA LEU A 26 -3.24 3.83 37.86
C LEU A 26 -4.46 3.97 36.93
N SER A 27 -5.17 5.10 36.96
CA SER A 27 -6.32 5.37 36.06
C SER A 27 -5.94 6.08 34.76
N SER A 28 -4.69 6.51 34.57
CA SER A 28 -4.18 6.85 33.23
C SER A 28 -3.78 5.57 32.49
N ASN A 29 -4.70 4.60 32.40
CA ASN A 29 -4.64 3.61 31.35
C ASN A 29 -5.07 4.34 30.08
N GLU A 30 -4.11 4.98 29.42
CA GLU A 30 -4.21 5.26 27.99
C GLU A 30 -4.41 3.90 27.34
N GLN A 31 -5.66 3.58 27.06
CA GLN A 31 -6.07 2.30 26.54
C GLN A 31 -5.55 2.26 25.11
N GLU A 32 -4.35 1.70 24.94
CA GLU A 32 -3.66 1.61 23.67
C GLU A 32 -4.61 0.97 22.65
N ASP A 33 -4.88 1.70 21.58
CA ASP A 33 -5.91 1.39 20.59
C ASP A 33 -5.79 -0.07 20.10
N PRO A 34 -6.90 -0.82 20.01
CA PRO A 34 -6.88 -2.21 19.59
C PRO A 34 -6.18 -2.43 18.24
N GLU A 35 -6.28 -1.48 17.30
CA GLU A 35 -5.63 -1.55 15.99
C GLU A 35 -4.11 -1.34 16.10
N LEU A 36 -3.67 -0.37 16.90
CA LEU A 36 -2.25 -0.13 17.15
C LEU A 36 -1.61 -1.33 17.86
N LYS A 37 -2.32 -1.87 18.85
CA LYS A 37 -1.91 -3.07 19.59
C LYS A 37 -1.80 -4.28 18.68
N GLN A 38 -2.76 -4.47 17.78
CA GLN A 38 -2.73 -5.55 16.79
C GLN A 38 -1.57 -5.38 15.80
N CYS A 39 -1.29 -4.16 15.32
CA CYS A 39 -0.16 -3.87 14.43
C CYS A 39 1.19 -4.20 15.10
N LYS A 40 1.40 -3.71 16.34
CA LYS A 40 2.62 -4.02 17.11
C LYS A 40 2.76 -5.52 17.38
N GLN A 41 1.65 -6.19 17.70
CA GLN A 41 1.66 -7.64 17.91
C GLN A 41 2.05 -8.41 16.64
N GLN A 42 1.60 -7.98 15.47
CA GLN A 42 2.02 -8.56 14.19
C GLN A 42 3.52 -8.34 13.92
N CYS A 43 4.06 -7.17 14.23
CA CYS A 43 5.51 -6.92 14.15
C CYS A 43 6.32 -7.86 15.05
N ARG A 44 5.80 -8.21 16.24
CA ARG A 44 6.48 -9.11 17.19
C ARG A 44 6.46 -10.57 16.77
N GLN A 45 5.39 -11.00 16.12
CA GLN A 45 5.19 -12.38 15.69
C GLN A 45 5.90 -12.72 14.36
N GLN A 46 6.55 -11.74 13.72
CA GLN A 46 7.36 -11.96 12.52
C GLN A 46 8.57 -12.89 12.81
N PRO A 47 8.63 -14.09 12.19
CA PRO A 47 9.66 -15.09 12.48
C PRO A 47 11.07 -14.67 12.07
N PHE A 48 11.18 -13.82 11.05
CA PHE A 48 12.45 -13.43 10.42
C PHE A 48 12.95 -12.06 10.85
N TYR A 49 12.22 -11.37 11.73
CA TYR A 49 12.65 -10.05 12.20
C TYR A 49 13.67 -10.21 13.32
N ASP A 50 14.86 -9.64 13.12
CA ASP A 50 15.76 -9.37 14.23
C ASP A 50 15.16 -8.30 15.16
N GLU A 51 15.72 -8.15 16.36
CA GLU A 51 15.20 -7.22 17.36
C GLU A 51 15.18 -5.75 16.87
N GLY A 52 16.13 -5.36 16.02
CA GLY A 52 16.19 -4.04 15.40
C GLY A 52 15.09 -3.83 14.35
N MET A 53 14.78 -4.86 13.57
CA MET A 53 13.69 -4.88 12.59
C MET A 53 12.32 -4.81 13.28
N ARG A 54 12.13 -5.56 14.38
CA ARG A 54 10.90 -5.48 15.20
C ARG A 54 10.68 -4.08 15.74
N ARG A 55 11.71 -3.45 16.29
CA ARG A 55 11.63 -2.07 16.79
C ARG A 55 11.38 -1.04 15.67
N ARG A 56 11.88 -1.25 14.45
CA ARG A 56 11.56 -0.38 13.30
C ARG A 56 10.12 -0.55 12.85
N CYS A 57 9.61 -1.78 12.80
CA CYS A 57 8.22 -2.07 12.46
C CYS A 57 7.25 -1.47 13.49
N GLU A 58 7.51 -1.67 14.79
CA GLU A 58 6.67 -1.11 15.86
C GLU A 58 6.64 0.42 15.83
N ARG A 59 7.79 1.08 15.59
CA ARG A 59 7.83 2.54 15.38
C ARG A 59 7.03 2.98 14.16
N HIS A 60 7.07 2.21 13.08
CA HIS A 60 6.28 2.51 11.91
C HIS A 60 4.77 2.39 12.18
N CYS A 61 4.33 1.37 12.95
CA CYS A 61 2.94 1.28 13.43
C CYS A 61 2.53 2.52 14.24
N GLU A 62 3.40 2.98 15.15
CA GLU A 62 3.15 4.20 15.95
C GLU A 62 3.10 5.46 15.08
N GLU A 63 3.98 5.60 14.10
CA GLU A 63 4.00 6.74 13.19
C GLU A 63 2.77 6.77 12.27
N GLN A 64 2.33 5.60 11.77
CA GLN A 64 1.11 5.47 10.98
C GLN A 64 -0.14 5.76 11.82
N TYR A 65 -0.15 5.35 13.10
CA TYR A 65 -1.23 5.66 14.02
C TYR A 65 -1.24 7.15 14.41
N LYS A 66 -0.07 7.75 14.69
CA LYS A 66 0.06 9.20 14.94
C LYS A 66 -0.38 10.05 13.76
N LYS A 67 -0.25 9.57 12.52
CA LYS A 67 -0.80 10.22 11.32
C LYS A 67 -2.33 10.21 11.27
N LYS A 68 -3.02 9.33 12.02
CA LYS A 68 -4.46 9.46 12.34
C LYS A 68 -4.67 10.45 13.51
N GLU A 69 -3.98 11.57 13.50
CA GLU A 69 -4.10 12.60 14.54
C GLU A 69 -5.54 13.14 14.58
N ASP A 70 -6.05 13.39 15.79
CA ASP A 70 -7.43 13.80 16.06
C ASP A 70 -7.83 15.00 15.16
N PRO A 71 -8.77 14.81 14.20
CA PRO A 71 -9.24 15.88 13.34
C PRO A 71 -9.68 17.13 14.11
N GLU A 72 -10.16 16.98 15.34
CA GLU A 72 -10.54 18.10 16.20
C GLU A 72 -9.35 18.93 16.66
N GLN A 73 -8.20 18.30 16.94
CA GLN A 73 -6.99 19.00 17.36
C GLN A 73 -6.45 19.87 16.21
N ARG A 74 -6.41 19.32 14.98
CA ARG A 74 -5.99 20.06 13.78
C ARG A 74 -6.92 21.24 13.47
N LEU A 75 -8.22 21.11 13.75
CA LEU A 75 -9.17 22.21 13.63
C LEU A 75 -8.87 23.33 14.64
N ARG A 76 -8.53 22.97 15.89
CA ARG A 76 -8.17 23.95 16.94
C ARG A 76 -6.92 24.74 16.58
N GLU A 77 -5.89 24.07 16.09
CA GLU A 77 -4.63 24.69 15.66
C GLU A 77 -4.86 25.63 14.46
N CYS A 78 -5.60 25.20 13.43
CA CYS A 78 -5.97 26.02 12.27
C CYS A 78 -6.74 27.29 12.68
N LYS A 79 -7.70 27.16 13.61
CA LYS A 79 -8.46 28.30 14.14
C LYS A 79 -7.59 29.26 14.94
N GLN A 80 -6.61 28.76 15.68
CA GLN A 80 -5.67 29.57 16.43
C GLN A 80 -4.75 30.36 15.48
N GLU A 81 -4.21 29.72 14.45
CA GLU A 81 -3.39 30.38 13.42
C GLU A 81 -4.17 31.48 12.68
N CYS A 82 -5.44 31.23 12.35
CA CYS A 82 -6.31 32.25 11.73
C CYS A 82 -6.50 33.48 12.63
N ARG A 83 -6.61 33.29 13.96
CA ARG A 83 -6.73 34.37 14.95
C ARG A 83 -5.43 35.15 15.14
N GLU A 84 -4.29 34.49 15.00
CA GLU A 84 -2.97 35.10 15.14
C GLU A 84 -2.52 35.85 13.86
N SER A 85 -3.12 35.51 12.71
CA SER A 85 -2.92 36.20 11.45
C SER A 85 -3.54 37.62 11.49
N ARG A 86 -2.70 38.66 11.54
CA ARG A 86 -3.09 40.08 11.66
C ARG A 86 -3.76 40.67 10.40
N GLN A 87 -4.84 40.05 9.90
CA GLN A 87 -5.47 40.38 8.61
C GLN A 87 -6.91 40.92 8.72
N GLY A 88 -7.34 41.35 9.91
CA GLY A 88 -8.65 42.00 10.12
C GLY A 88 -9.83 41.01 10.21
N GLU A 89 -10.91 41.43 10.88
CA GLU A 89 -12.00 40.54 11.31
C GLU A 89 -12.68 39.79 10.16
N GLN A 90 -12.85 40.44 9.00
CA GLN A 90 -13.54 39.83 7.86
C GLN A 90 -12.69 38.72 7.20
N GLN A 91 -11.37 38.86 7.23
CA GLN A 91 -10.44 37.90 6.66
C GLN A 91 -10.17 36.74 7.62
N GLU A 92 -10.15 37.00 8.93
CA GLU A 92 -10.15 35.99 9.99
C GLU A 92 -11.39 35.09 9.90
N ARG A 93 -12.59 35.68 9.80
CA ARG A 93 -13.84 34.91 9.66
C ARG A 93 -13.81 33.99 8.43
N ARG A 94 -13.26 34.47 7.31
CA ARG A 94 -13.12 33.66 6.09
C ARG A 94 -12.10 32.52 6.26
N CYS A 95 -10.99 32.77 6.95
CA CYS A 95 -9.98 31.76 7.27
C CYS A 95 -10.55 30.66 8.18
N VAL A 96 -11.25 31.06 9.25
CA VAL A 96 -11.90 30.12 10.19
C VAL A 96 -12.96 29.26 9.48
N SER A 97 -13.77 29.87 8.61
CA SER A 97 -14.77 29.15 7.80
C SER A 97 -14.12 28.09 6.90
N GLN A 98 -12.94 28.37 6.32
CA GLN A 98 -12.22 27.41 5.51
C GLN A 98 -11.63 26.25 6.33
N CYS A 99 -11.16 26.52 7.56
CA CYS A 99 -10.74 25.47 8.48
C CYS A 99 -11.91 24.53 8.84
N GLU A 100 -13.09 25.08 9.12
CA GLU A 100 -14.30 24.32 9.44
C GLU A 100 -14.81 23.49 8.25
N GLU A 101 -14.85 24.05 7.05
CA GLU A 101 -15.21 23.30 5.83
C GLU A 101 -14.26 22.14 5.55
N ARG A 102 -12.96 22.35 5.80
CA ARG A 102 -11.95 21.30 5.64
C ARG A 102 -12.15 20.16 6.63
N TYR A 103 -12.43 20.50 7.89
CA TYR A 103 -12.74 19.54 8.94
C TYR A 103 -14.04 18.77 8.64
N GLU A 104 -15.11 19.45 8.21
CA GLU A 104 -16.37 18.80 7.83
C GLU A 104 -16.21 17.86 6.62
N ARG A 105 -15.38 18.23 5.64
CA ARG A 105 -15.06 17.35 4.51
C ARG A 105 -14.32 16.09 4.97
N GLU A 106 -13.31 16.26 5.80
CA GLU A 106 -12.54 15.15 6.38
C GLU A 106 -13.43 14.25 7.26
N ARG A 107 -14.35 14.83 8.04
CA ARG A 107 -15.34 14.08 8.83
C ARG A 107 -16.31 13.32 7.94
N ARG A 108 -16.83 13.90 6.86
CA ARG A 108 -17.70 13.21 5.89
C ARG A 108 -16.99 12.05 5.19
N GLU A 109 -15.74 12.25 4.78
CA GLU A 109 -14.93 11.18 4.19
C GLU A 109 -14.65 10.05 5.21
N GLN A 110 -14.48 10.37 6.50
CA GLN A 110 -14.38 9.38 7.56
C GLN A 110 -15.71 8.68 7.87
N GLU A 111 -16.83 9.40 7.87
CA GLU A 111 -18.19 8.87 8.04
C GLU A 111 -18.59 7.97 6.85
N GLU A 112 -18.21 8.31 5.61
CA GLU A 112 -18.41 7.46 4.43
C GLU A 112 -17.55 6.20 4.49
N ARG A 113 -16.29 6.31 4.95
CA ARG A 113 -15.42 5.14 5.20
C ARG A 113 -15.94 4.26 6.33
N ARG A 114 -16.56 4.84 7.37
CA ARG A 114 -17.26 4.10 8.44
C ARG A 114 -18.58 3.51 7.95
N GLY A 115 -19.32 4.19 7.09
CA GLY A 115 -20.56 3.70 6.47
C GLY A 115 -20.35 2.49 5.55
N GLN A 116 -19.19 2.38 4.89
CA GLN A 116 -18.81 1.16 4.15
C GLN A 116 -18.28 0.03 5.06
N GLY A 117 -17.98 0.32 6.33
CA GLY A 117 -17.58 -0.65 7.36
C GLY A 117 -18.69 -1.03 8.35
N GLU A 118 -19.78 -0.26 8.44
CA GLU A 118 -20.85 -0.40 9.43
C GLU A 118 -22.22 -0.80 8.85
N GLU A 119 -22.32 -1.18 7.57
CA GLU A 119 -23.48 -1.94 7.07
C GLU A 119 -23.43 -3.45 7.40
N ARG A 120 -22.49 -3.87 8.26
CA ARG A 120 -22.48 -5.22 8.86
C ARG A 120 -22.73 -5.25 10.35
N GLY A 121 -23.16 -4.15 10.97
CA GLY A 121 -23.05 -4.03 12.42
C GLY A 121 -24.08 -3.23 13.19
N ARG A 122 -25.29 -2.93 12.69
CA ARG A 122 -26.46 -2.58 13.55
C ARG A 122 -27.75 -2.42 12.75
N GLY A 123 -28.32 -3.57 12.37
CA GLY A 123 -29.71 -3.69 11.89
C GLY A 123 -30.49 -4.66 12.77
N GLY A 124 -30.43 -4.48 14.09
CA GLY A 124 -31.25 -5.23 15.05
C GLY A 124 -32.71 -4.76 15.04
N GLY A 125 -33.35 -4.71 13.88
CA GLY A 125 -34.80 -4.76 13.80
C GLY A 125 -35.20 -6.22 14.02
N LYS A 126 -36.06 -6.50 14.99
CA LYS A 126 -36.62 -7.85 15.18
C LYS A 126 -37.30 -8.27 13.87
N ARG A 127 -36.61 -9.07 13.05
CA ARG A 127 -37.25 -9.84 11.98
C ARG A 127 -38.12 -10.85 12.69
N GLU A 128 -39.43 -10.67 12.63
CA GLU A 128 -40.35 -11.76 12.97
C GLU A 128 -40.10 -12.93 12.02
N GLU A 129 -39.72 -14.06 12.59
CA GLU A 129 -39.49 -15.31 11.87
C GLU A 129 -40.71 -15.63 10.98
N PRO A 130 -40.50 -15.86 9.66
CA PRO A 130 -41.58 -16.19 8.73
C PRO A 130 -42.46 -17.37 9.20
N GLU A 131 -41.89 -18.25 10.01
CA GLU A 131 -42.54 -19.41 10.60
C GLU A 131 -43.59 -19.01 11.65
N LYS A 132 -43.30 -18.00 12.48
CA LYS A 132 -44.27 -17.47 13.47
C LYS A 132 -45.48 -16.82 12.79
N ARG A 133 -45.26 -16.09 11.70
CA ARG A 133 -46.36 -15.47 10.92
C ARG A 133 -47.26 -16.51 10.25
N LEU A 134 -46.70 -17.61 9.75
CA LEU A 134 -47.50 -18.72 9.21
C LEU A 134 -48.33 -19.38 10.32
N GLU A 135 -47.75 -19.54 11.51
CA GLU A 135 -48.43 -20.13 12.66
C GLU A 135 -49.60 -19.26 13.15
N GLU A 136 -49.43 -17.93 13.18
CA GLU A 136 -50.49 -16.99 13.50
C GLU A 136 -51.61 -16.95 12.44
N CYS A 137 -51.27 -16.93 11.15
CA CYS A 137 -52.27 -17.01 10.05
C CYS A 137 -53.12 -18.28 10.13
N ARG A 138 -52.49 -19.42 10.43
CA ARG A 138 -53.21 -20.70 10.63
C ARG A 138 -54.11 -20.66 11.85
N ARG A 139 -53.68 -20.03 12.94
CA ARG A 139 -54.49 -19.89 14.15
C ARG A 139 -55.74 -19.05 13.86
N GLU A 140 -55.61 -17.93 13.15
CA GLU A 140 -56.73 -17.08 12.76
C GLU A 140 -57.71 -17.79 11.82
N CYS A 141 -57.22 -18.55 10.83
CA CYS A 141 -58.06 -19.39 9.98
C CYS A 141 -58.86 -20.45 10.75
N ARG A 142 -58.34 -20.91 11.90
CA ARG A 142 -59.02 -21.88 12.77
C ARG A 142 -60.08 -21.25 13.66
N GLU A 143 -59.94 -19.96 13.96
CA GLU A 143 -60.84 -19.22 14.84
C GLU A 143 -61.98 -18.52 14.07
N GLN A 144 -61.80 -18.21 12.78
CA GLN A 144 -62.76 -17.40 12.02
C GLN A 144 -63.51 -18.12 10.87
N ALA A 145 -63.13 -19.32 10.45
CA ALA A 145 -63.71 -19.99 9.27
C ALA A 145 -64.61 -21.20 9.62
N GLU A 146 -65.72 -21.38 8.90
CA GLU A 146 -66.50 -22.62 8.97
C GLU A 146 -65.71 -23.83 8.44
N ARG A 147 -65.96 -25.04 8.96
CA ARG A 147 -65.16 -26.27 8.74
C ARG A 147 -64.81 -26.58 7.28
N LYS A 148 -65.65 -26.17 6.31
CA LYS A 148 -65.40 -26.39 4.88
C LYS A 148 -64.44 -25.37 4.26
N GLU A 149 -64.42 -24.14 4.75
CA GLU A 149 -63.61 -23.03 4.22
C GLU A 149 -62.24 -22.93 4.90
N GLN A 150 -62.10 -23.56 6.06
CA GLN A 150 -60.85 -23.63 6.82
C GLN A 150 -59.69 -24.21 6.01
N ARG A 151 -59.95 -25.23 5.19
CA ARG A 151 -58.93 -25.84 4.32
C ARG A 151 -58.44 -24.90 3.22
N GLU A 152 -59.32 -24.06 2.69
CA GLU A 152 -58.96 -23.08 1.66
C GLU A 152 -58.20 -21.90 2.28
N CYS A 153 -58.60 -21.47 3.48
CA CYS A 153 -57.89 -20.45 4.26
C CYS A 153 -56.46 -20.90 4.62
N GLU A 154 -56.29 -22.12 5.15
CA GLU A 154 -54.97 -22.65 5.50
C GLU A 154 -54.08 -22.86 4.26
N LYS A 155 -54.65 -23.29 3.12
CA LYS A 155 -53.90 -23.35 1.85
C LYS A 155 -53.41 -21.98 1.40
N ARG A 156 -54.24 -20.95 1.53
CA ARG A 156 -53.87 -19.57 1.18
C ARG A 156 -52.74 -19.04 2.06
N CYS A 157 -52.78 -19.32 3.38
CA CYS A 157 -51.66 -19.01 4.29
C CYS A 157 -50.36 -19.74 3.88
N GLU A 158 -50.45 -21.01 3.45
CA GLU A 158 -49.29 -21.78 2.98
C GLU A 158 -48.71 -21.25 1.66
N GLU A 159 -49.57 -20.85 0.72
CA GLU A 159 -49.17 -20.25 -0.55
C GLU A 159 -48.49 -18.90 -0.32
N GLU A 160 -49.05 -18.04 0.53
CA GLU A 160 -48.46 -16.76 0.90
C GLU A 160 -47.13 -16.92 1.65
N TYR A 161 -47.02 -17.95 2.50
CA TYR A 161 -45.74 -18.32 3.12
C TYR A 161 -44.72 -18.82 2.09
N LYS A 162 -45.13 -19.65 1.12
CA LYS A 162 -44.25 -20.12 0.03
C LYS A 162 -43.83 -18.97 -0.88
N GLU A 163 -44.69 -18.00 -1.14
CA GLU A 163 -44.40 -16.84 -1.97
C GLU A 163 -43.45 -15.87 -1.25
N ASN A 164 -43.67 -15.62 0.05
CA ASN A 164 -42.76 -14.83 0.89
C ASN A 164 -41.41 -15.54 1.14
N ARG A 165 -41.41 -16.87 1.30
CA ARG A 165 -40.18 -17.68 1.36
C ARG A 165 -39.49 -17.75 0.00
N GLY A 166 -40.24 -17.74 -1.10
CA GLY A 166 -39.74 -17.62 -2.47
C GLY A 166 -39.17 -16.24 -2.78
N ARG A 167 -39.66 -15.19 -2.11
CA ARG A 167 -39.11 -13.82 -2.19
C ARG A 167 -37.91 -13.60 -1.27
N SER A 168 -37.85 -14.28 -0.12
CA SER A 168 -36.63 -14.40 0.69
C SER A 168 -35.59 -15.28 0.00
N LYS A 169 -35.99 -16.37 -0.68
CA LYS A 169 -35.10 -17.14 -1.54
C LYS A 169 -34.76 -16.43 -2.84
N LYS A 170 -35.53 -15.46 -3.34
CA LYS A 170 -35.06 -14.55 -4.41
C LYS A 170 -34.30 -13.32 -3.87
N GLY A 171 -34.25 -13.14 -2.56
CA GLY A 171 -33.33 -12.25 -1.84
C GLY A 171 -32.07 -12.96 -1.33
N GLU A 172 -32.06 -14.29 -1.31
CA GLU A 172 -30.91 -15.16 -0.99
C GLU A 172 -30.39 -15.95 -2.22
N GLU A 173 -31.17 -16.04 -3.31
CA GLU A 173 -30.78 -16.47 -4.67
C GLU A 173 -30.87 -15.29 -5.65
N GLY A 174 -31.00 -14.07 -5.12
CA GLY A 174 -30.74 -12.79 -5.80
C GLY A 174 -29.29 -12.29 -5.62
N GLU A 175 -28.45 -13.06 -4.92
CA GLU A 175 -26.98 -12.98 -4.97
C GLU A 175 -26.37 -14.19 -5.71
N GLU A 176 -27.16 -14.99 -6.43
CA GLU A 176 -26.67 -15.93 -7.43
C GLU A 176 -27.07 -15.48 -8.84
N GLY A 177 -26.82 -14.19 -9.11
CA GLY A 177 -27.04 -13.51 -10.39
C GLY A 177 -25.74 -13.12 -11.09
N LYS A 178 -24.70 -13.95 -10.93
CA LYS A 178 -23.50 -14.14 -11.76
C LYS A 178 -22.47 -14.74 -10.81
N GLY A 179 -22.57 -16.06 -10.64
CA GLY A 179 -21.35 -16.84 -10.71
C GLY A 179 -20.68 -16.57 -12.06
N GLU A 180 -20.07 -15.39 -12.25
CA GLU A 180 -18.66 -15.50 -12.57
C GLU A 180 -18.17 -16.45 -11.51
N LYS A 181 -17.68 -17.61 -11.92
CA LYS A 181 -16.60 -18.18 -11.15
C LYS A 181 -15.67 -16.98 -10.94
N ARG A 182 -15.74 -16.32 -9.77
CA ARG A 182 -14.52 -15.94 -9.09
C ARG A 182 -13.87 -17.29 -8.97
N ILE A 183 -13.13 -17.65 -10.03
CA ILE A 183 -11.97 -18.48 -9.91
C ILE A 183 -11.33 -17.79 -8.72
N GLU A 184 -11.46 -18.43 -7.57
CA GLU A 184 -10.63 -18.11 -6.42
C GLU A 184 -9.24 -18.23 -7.02
N SER A 185 -8.73 -17.06 -7.44
CA SER A 185 -7.69 -16.99 -8.45
C SER A 185 -6.55 -17.78 -7.86
N ASP A 186 -6.20 -18.92 -8.49
CA ASP A 186 -5.25 -19.86 -7.93
C ASP A 186 -4.12 -19.06 -7.29
N PRO A 187 -3.93 -19.16 -5.96
CA PRO A 187 -3.05 -18.26 -5.23
C PRO A 187 -1.61 -18.32 -5.75
N TYR A 188 -1.26 -19.36 -6.51
CA TYR A 188 0.04 -19.58 -7.12
C TYR A 188 0.13 -19.15 -8.60
N PHE A 189 -0.99 -18.90 -9.27
CA PHE A 189 -1.02 -18.54 -10.69
C PHE A 189 -1.07 -17.02 -10.88
N PHE A 190 -0.09 -16.41 -11.53
CA PHE A 190 -0.10 -14.97 -11.82
C PHE A 190 -0.23 -14.74 -13.32
N ASP A 191 -1.34 -14.14 -13.73
CA ASP A 191 -1.62 -13.78 -15.11
C ASP A 191 -0.97 -12.44 -15.51
N GLU A 192 -1.23 -12.00 -16.74
CA GLU A 192 -0.70 -10.75 -17.27
C GLU A 192 -1.20 -9.50 -16.50
N GLU A 193 -2.44 -9.53 -15.99
CA GLU A 193 -3.06 -8.43 -15.23
C GLU A 193 -2.45 -8.28 -13.82
N SER A 194 -1.79 -9.33 -13.33
CA SER A 194 -1.03 -9.30 -12.09
C SER A 194 0.24 -8.44 -12.16
N PHE A 195 0.63 -7.97 -13.34
CA PHE A 195 1.79 -7.09 -13.54
C PHE A 195 1.40 -5.62 -13.64
N LEU A 196 2.14 -4.77 -12.93
CA LEU A 196 2.04 -3.31 -12.98
C LEU A 196 3.10 -2.74 -13.92
N HIS A 197 2.72 -1.81 -14.80
CA HIS A 197 3.67 -1.07 -15.62
C HIS A 197 4.39 -0.02 -14.77
N ARG A 198 5.68 -0.23 -14.50
CA ARG A 198 6.54 0.77 -13.85
C ARG A 198 7.18 1.73 -14.85
N VAL A 199 7.44 1.25 -16.06
CA VAL A 199 7.95 2.06 -17.18
C VAL A 199 7.16 1.69 -18.43
N ARG A 200 6.72 2.71 -19.18
CA ARG A 200 6.10 2.53 -20.49
C ARG A 200 6.56 3.64 -21.42
N THR A 201 7.14 3.24 -22.55
CA THR A 201 7.60 4.13 -23.63
C THR A 201 7.24 3.52 -24.98
N GLU A 202 7.42 4.26 -26.06
CA GLU A 202 7.29 3.72 -27.43
C GLU A 202 8.38 2.66 -27.76
N HIS A 203 9.48 2.65 -27.01
CA HIS A 203 10.65 1.82 -27.24
C HIS A 203 10.73 0.57 -26.36
N GLY A 204 9.80 0.40 -25.43
CA GLY A 204 9.81 -0.71 -24.49
C GLY A 204 9.04 -0.41 -23.21
N HIS A 205 9.02 -1.39 -22.33
CA HIS A 205 8.36 -1.28 -21.03
C HIS A 205 9.03 -2.12 -19.96
N VAL A 206 8.77 -1.77 -18.70
CA VAL A 206 9.10 -2.58 -17.53
C VAL A 206 7.81 -2.86 -16.79
N ARG A 207 7.51 -4.14 -16.66
CA ARG A 207 6.39 -4.67 -15.89
C ARG A 207 6.91 -5.31 -14.62
N VAL A 208 6.23 -5.10 -13.50
CA VAL A 208 6.61 -5.66 -12.20
C VAL A 208 5.40 -6.37 -11.62
N LEU A 209 5.57 -7.63 -11.24
CA LEU A 209 4.54 -8.41 -10.59
C LEU A 209 4.15 -7.75 -9.27
N ARG A 210 2.84 -7.68 -8.99
CA ARG A 210 2.32 -7.27 -7.67
C ARG A 210 2.97 -8.07 -6.55
N ASN A 211 3.00 -7.51 -5.35
CA ASN A 211 3.59 -8.22 -4.22
C ASN A 211 2.84 -9.55 -3.98
N PHE A 212 3.57 -10.64 -3.78
CA PHE A 212 2.98 -11.96 -3.56
C PHE A 212 1.97 -11.97 -2.39
N LEU A 213 2.21 -11.17 -1.35
CA LEU A 213 1.31 -11.03 -0.21
C LEU A 213 0.01 -10.27 -0.52
N GLU A 214 -0.02 -9.45 -1.58
CA GLU A 214 -1.27 -8.83 -2.04
C GLU A 214 -2.23 -9.87 -2.59
N LYS A 215 -1.69 -10.94 -3.19
CA LYS A 215 -2.50 -12.03 -3.73
C LYS A 215 -2.92 -13.04 -2.67
N SER A 216 -1.98 -13.53 -1.85
CA SER A 216 -2.28 -14.56 -0.85
C SER A 216 -1.28 -14.59 0.30
N LYS A 217 -1.80 -14.77 1.52
CA LYS A 217 -1.00 -14.98 2.73
C LYS A 217 -0.22 -16.30 2.72
N LEU A 218 -0.60 -17.25 1.85
CA LEU A 218 0.14 -18.51 1.67
C LEU A 218 1.55 -18.29 1.14
N LEU A 219 1.78 -17.17 0.45
CA LEU A 219 3.07 -16.83 -0.18
C LEU A 219 4.01 -16.06 0.75
N LEU A 220 3.82 -16.16 2.07
CA LEU A 220 4.65 -15.48 3.06
C LEU A 220 6.14 -15.82 2.90
N GLY A 221 6.47 -17.08 2.55
CA GLY A 221 7.84 -17.53 2.35
C GLY A 221 8.58 -16.83 1.20
N VAL A 222 7.84 -16.23 0.26
CA VAL A 222 8.40 -15.48 -0.88
C VAL A 222 8.01 -14.00 -0.86
N ALA A 223 7.50 -13.51 0.28
CA ALA A 223 7.03 -12.13 0.44
C ALA A 223 8.10 -11.07 0.13
N ASN A 224 9.38 -11.38 0.38
CA ASN A 224 10.50 -10.50 0.07
C ASN A 224 11.09 -10.72 -1.34
N TYR A 225 10.38 -11.37 -2.24
CA TYR A 225 10.81 -11.47 -3.63
C TYR A 225 9.87 -10.69 -4.53
N ARG A 226 10.42 -10.11 -5.60
CA ARG A 226 9.67 -9.43 -6.65
C ARG A 226 10.14 -9.93 -8.00
N VAL A 227 9.23 -9.98 -8.98
CA VAL A 227 9.53 -10.38 -10.35
C VAL A 227 9.27 -9.20 -11.26
N ALA A 228 10.23 -8.86 -12.12
CA ALA A 228 10.07 -7.84 -13.14
C ALA A 228 10.41 -8.41 -14.52
N ILE A 229 9.80 -7.84 -15.56
CA ILE A 229 10.05 -8.15 -16.95
C ILE A 229 10.39 -6.85 -17.65
N LEU A 230 11.61 -6.77 -18.17
CA LEU A 230 12.06 -5.71 -19.06
C LEU A 230 11.89 -6.18 -20.51
N GLU A 231 11.17 -5.40 -21.31
CA GLU A 231 11.11 -5.58 -22.76
C GLU A 231 11.62 -4.34 -23.47
N ALA A 232 12.66 -4.50 -24.29
CA ALA A 232 13.29 -3.42 -25.04
C ALA A 232 13.29 -3.72 -26.55
N ASN A 233 12.74 -2.81 -27.34
CA ASN A 233 12.68 -2.92 -28.80
C ASN A 233 14.09 -2.89 -29.44
N PRO A 234 14.24 -3.30 -30.70
CA PRO A 234 15.48 -3.10 -31.45
C PRO A 234 15.96 -1.64 -31.43
N ASN A 235 17.27 -1.43 -31.38
CA ASN A 235 17.91 -0.10 -31.42
C ASN A 235 17.47 0.81 -30.25
N THR A 236 17.58 0.28 -29.03
CA THR A 236 17.15 0.99 -27.82
C THR A 236 18.22 0.96 -26.74
N PHE A 237 18.12 1.95 -25.84
CA PHE A 237 18.94 2.09 -24.65
C PHE A 237 18.06 2.34 -23.43
N VAL A 238 18.28 1.57 -22.39
CA VAL A 238 17.62 1.71 -21.08
C VAL A 238 18.53 2.53 -20.18
N LEU A 239 18.03 3.65 -19.67
CA LEU A 239 18.83 4.62 -18.92
C LEU A 239 19.47 3.99 -17.66
N PRO A 240 20.69 4.44 -17.29
CA PRO A 240 21.36 4.02 -16.08
C PRO A 240 20.51 4.25 -14.82
N SER A 241 20.24 3.19 -14.09
CA SER A 241 19.54 3.22 -12.80
C SER A 241 20.08 2.15 -11.85
N HIS A 242 19.90 2.34 -10.54
CA HIS A 242 20.18 1.32 -9.55
C HIS A 242 18.93 1.00 -8.73
N TRP A 243 18.93 -0.15 -8.07
CA TRP A 243 17.82 -0.63 -7.24
C TRP A 243 18.29 -0.94 -5.82
N ASP A 244 17.41 -0.74 -4.86
CA ASP A 244 17.56 -1.20 -3.47
C ASP A 244 17.19 -2.69 -3.30
N ALA A 245 17.66 -3.52 -4.24
CA ALA A 245 17.45 -4.96 -4.27
C ALA A 245 18.63 -5.69 -4.90
N GLU A 246 18.97 -6.88 -4.38
CA GLU A 246 19.78 -7.85 -5.12
C GLU A 246 18.95 -8.38 -6.30
N ALA A 247 19.57 -8.57 -7.46
CA ALA A 247 18.85 -9.02 -8.65
C ALA A 247 19.53 -10.22 -9.31
N LEU A 248 18.71 -11.17 -9.78
CA LEU A 248 19.11 -12.26 -10.67
C LEU A 248 18.37 -12.08 -11.99
N LEU A 249 19.12 -11.82 -13.05
CA LEU A 249 18.61 -11.57 -14.39
C LEU A 249 18.66 -12.86 -15.19
N PHE A 250 17.61 -13.14 -15.95
CA PHE A 250 17.54 -14.22 -16.93
C PHE A 250 17.11 -13.66 -18.28
N VAL A 251 17.91 -13.89 -19.31
CA VAL A 251 17.63 -13.42 -20.68
C VAL A 251 16.69 -14.42 -21.36
N ALA A 252 15.39 -14.10 -21.37
CA ALA A 252 14.36 -14.98 -21.93
C ALA A 252 14.33 -14.94 -23.47
N ARG A 253 14.63 -13.79 -24.09
CA ARG A 253 14.60 -13.61 -25.55
C ARG A 253 15.55 -12.51 -26.01
N GLY A 254 16.06 -12.67 -27.23
CA GLY A 254 16.85 -11.66 -27.94
C GLY A 254 18.30 -11.59 -27.48
N HIS A 255 18.97 -10.55 -27.98
CA HIS A 255 20.38 -10.28 -27.75
C HIS A 255 20.55 -8.83 -27.33
N GLY A 256 21.48 -8.56 -26.43
CA GLY A 256 21.68 -7.21 -25.92
C GLY A 256 23.02 -7.03 -25.23
N GLN A 257 23.13 -5.94 -24.49
CA GLN A 257 24.26 -5.65 -23.64
C GLN A 257 23.76 -5.13 -22.30
N ILE A 258 24.49 -5.46 -21.25
CA ILE A 258 24.34 -4.89 -19.93
C ILE A 258 25.64 -4.21 -19.54
N THR A 259 25.53 -2.98 -19.05
CA THR A 259 26.67 -2.28 -18.45
C THR A 259 26.40 -2.13 -16.96
N LEU A 260 27.35 -2.60 -16.16
CA LEU A 260 27.38 -2.52 -14.72
C LEU A 260 28.42 -1.49 -14.31
N GLN A 261 28.02 -0.52 -13.49
CA GLN A 261 28.90 0.48 -12.94
C GLN A 261 28.82 0.46 -11.41
N CYS A 262 29.97 0.27 -10.77
CA CYS A 262 30.12 0.24 -9.32
C CYS A 262 31.40 0.99 -8.94
N GLN A 263 31.26 2.16 -8.31
CA GLN A 263 32.35 3.07 -7.97
C GLN A 263 33.25 3.33 -9.19
N ASP A 264 34.46 2.79 -9.20
CA ASP A 264 35.47 3.00 -10.24
C ASP A 264 35.47 1.92 -11.33
N ASN A 265 34.68 0.86 -11.16
CA ASN A 265 34.61 -0.24 -12.10
C ASN A 265 33.41 -0.11 -13.03
N LYS A 266 33.67 -0.11 -14.33
CA LYS A 266 32.66 -0.22 -15.40
C LYS A 266 32.94 -1.50 -16.21
N ALA A 267 31.97 -2.41 -16.21
CA ALA A 267 32.02 -3.62 -17.00
C ALA A 267 30.81 -3.69 -17.94
N THR A 268 31.04 -4.07 -19.18
CA THR A 268 29.99 -4.30 -20.17
C THR A 268 30.05 -5.73 -20.63
N HIS A 269 28.91 -6.42 -20.58
CA HIS A 269 28.76 -7.81 -20.98
C HIS A 269 27.72 -7.93 -22.08
N GLU A 270 27.97 -8.82 -23.03
CA GLU A 270 26.94 -9.24 -23.97
C GLU A 270 25.91 -10.10 -23.24
N LEU A 271 24.64 -9.96 -23.63
CA LEU A 271 23.53 -10.78 -23.17
C LEU A 271 23.00 -11.60 -24.34
N ARG A 272 22.88 -12.90 -24.13
CA ARG A 272 22.31 -13.87 -25.06
C ARG A 272 21.19 -14.63 -24.37
N ARG A 273 20.26 -15.16 -25.15
CA ARG A 273 19.17 -15.99 -24.63
C ARG A 273 19.72 -17.14 -23.78
N GLY A 274 19.20 -17.29 -22.57
CA GLY A 274 19.62 -18.30 -21.60
C GLY A 274 20.61 -17.80 -20.56
N ASP A 275 21.26 -16.65 -20.78
CA ASP A 275 22.23 -16.11 -19.84
C ASP A 275 21.56 -15.75 -18.50
N ILE A 276 22.27 -16.04 -17.41
CA ILE A 276 21.89 -15.68 -16.05
C ILE A 276 22.98 -14.78 -15.45
N MET A 277 22.58 -13.64 -14.88
CA MET A 277 23.51 -12.67 -14.30
C MET A 277 23.03 -12.19 -12.95
N ARG A 278 23.89 -12.29 -11.93
CA ARG A 278 23.67 -11.65 -10.64
C ARG A 278 24.11 -10.19 -10.70
N VAL A 279 23.26 -9.30 -10.19
CA VAL A 279 23.55 -7.88 -10.00
C VAL A 279 23.33 -7.54 -8.52
N ARG A 280 24.34 -6.92 -7.89
CA ARG A 280 24.26 -6.51 -6.48
C ARG A 280 23.40 -5.26 -6.30
N ALA A 281 22.75 -5.14 -5.15
CA ALA A 281 22.00 -3.95 -4.77
C ALA A 281 22.88 -2.69 -4.90
N GLY A 282 22.29 -1.59 -5.40
CA GLY A 282 22.99 -0.32 -5.61
C GLY A 282 23.93 -0.27 -6.82
N THR A 283 24.13 -1.37 -7.56
CA THR A 283 24.88 -1.34 -8.83
C THR A 283 24.12 -0.52 -9.85
N ILE A 284 24.78 0.44 -10.52
CA ILE A 284 24.17 1.19 -11.62
C ILE A 284 24.17 0.31 -12.86
N VAL A 285 22.98 0.06 -13.40
CA VAL A 285 22.75 -0.82 -14.55
C VAL A 285 22.14 -0.02 -15.69
N SER A 286 22.65 -0.25 -16.90
CA SER A 286 21.99 0.14 -18.15
C SER A 286 21.95 -1.04 -19.11
N PHE A 287 20.92 -1.08 -19.96
CA PHE A 287 20.79 -2.10 -21.00
C PHE A 287 20.80 -1.46 -22.39
N ALA A 288 21.27 -2.20 -23.38
CA ALA A 288 21.17 -1.79 -24.78
C ALA A 288 20.73 -2.96 -25.65
N ASN A 289 19.79 -2.72 -26.55
CA ASN A 289 19.44 -3.66 -27.61
C ASN A 289 19.92 -3.09 -28.95
N ARG A 290 20.93 -3.72 -29.55
CA ARG A 290 21.52 -3.32 -30.84
C ARG A 290 20.64 -3.66 -32.05
N GLY A 291 19.51 -4.33 -31.85
CA GLY A 291 18.59 -4.72 -32.91
C GLY A 291 19.11 -5.86 -33.80
N VAL A 292 20.04 -6.67 -33.29
CA VAL A 292 20.50 -7.88 -34.00
C VAL A 292 19.30 -8.79 -34.27
N GLY A 293 19.09 -9.18 -35.53
CA GLY A 293 17.96 -10.03 -35.94
C GLY A 293 16.59 -9.36 -35.85
N ASN A 294 16.53 -8.04 -35.60
CA ASN A 294 15.28 -7.30 -35.39
C ASN A 294 14.42 -7.87 -34.23
N GLU A 295 15.05 -8.46 -33.22
CA GLU A 295 14.38 -9.04 -32.06
C GLU A 295 14.31 -8.10 -30.86
N LYS A 296 13.24 -8.22 -30.06
CA LYS A 296 13.17 -7.58 -28.75
C LYS A 296 14.07 -8.30 -27.75
N LEU A 297 14.78 -7.53 -26.92
CA LEU A 297 15.44 -8.04 -25.73
C LEU A 297 14.40 -8.19 -24.62
N VAL A 298 14.28 -9.39 -24.05
CA VAL A 298 13.41 -9.67 -22.90
C VAL A 298 14.23 -10.24 -21.76
N VAL A 299 14.24 -9.53 -20.63
CA VAL A 299 14.96 -9.93 -19.41
C VAL A 299 13.95 -10.09 -18.29
N VAL A 300 13.91 -11.28 -17.71
CA VAL A 300 13.17 -11.56 -16.47
C VAL A 300 14.12 -11.31 -15.30
N ILE A 301 13.68 -10.56 -14.31
CA ILE A 301 14.50 -10.10 -13.20
C ILE A 301 13.82 -10.57 -11.91
N LEU A 302 14.49 -11.46 -11.17
CA LEU A 302 14.12 -11.79 -9.81
C LEU A 302 14.85 -10.82 -8.87
N LEU A 303 14.10 -10.09 -8.06
CA LEU A 303 14.59 -9.08 -7.14
C LEU A 303 14.36 -9.53 -5.70
N HIS A 304 15.36 -9.33 -4.86
CA HIS A 304 15.30 -9.52 -3.41
C HIS A 304 15.64 -8.19 -2.72
N PRO A 305 14.62 -7.39 -2.34
CA PRO A 305 14.82 -6.08 -1.72
C PRO A 305 15.60 -6.16 -0.41
N VAL A 306 16.46 -5.16 -0.19
CA VAL A 306 17.35 -5.11 0.98
C VAL A 306 16.87 -4.13 2.05
N ALA A 307 16.01 -3.17 1.70
CA ALA A 307 15.54 -2.13 2.61
C ALA A 307 14.21 -2.51 3.27
N THR A 308 13.12 -2.55 2.49
CA THR A 308 11.79 -2.89 3.02
C THR A 308 11.27 -4.16 2.36
N PRO A 309 10.85 -5.18 3.14
CA PRO A 309 10.46 -6.46 2.57
C PRO A 309 9.37 -6.34 1.49
N GLY A 310 9.65 -6.90 0.31
CA GLY A 310 8.72 -6.92 -0.82
C GLY A 310 8.57 -5.59 -1.54
N MET A 311 9.31 -4.54 -1.17
CA MET A 311 9.29 -3.23 -1.82
C MET A 311 10.69 -2.86 -2.30
N PHE A 312 10.79 -2.46 -3.58
CA PHE A 312 12.00 -1.90 -4.15
C PHE A 312 11.63 -0.70 -5.03
N GLU A 313 12.60 0.18 -5.23
CA GLU A 313 12.50 1.34 -6.11
C GLU A 313 13.68 1.41 -7.09
N ALA A 314 13.44 2.10 -8.20
CA ALA A 314 14.45 2.35 -9.22
C ALA A 314 14.91 3.80 -9.15
N PHE A 315 16.18 3.98 -8.82
CA PHE A 315 16.82 5.28 -8.67
C PHE A 315 17.53 5.64 -9.96
N VAL A 316 16.96 6.56 -10.73
CA VAL A 316 17.49 6.99 -12.02
C VAL A 316 18.35 8.26 -11.83
N GLY A 317 19.65 8.14 -12.09
CA GLY A 317 20.58 9.28 -11.99
C GLY A 317 20.61 10.12 -13.28
N ALA A 318 20.75 9.43 -14.42
CA ALA A 318 20.83 10.04 -15.75
C ALA A 318 19.46 10.45 -16.33
N GLY A 319 18.44 10.55 -15.48
CA GLY A 319 17.12 11.05 -15.85
C GLY A 319 17.09 12.57 -15.97
N GLY A 320 15.88 13.12 -16.02
CA GLY A 320 15.68 14.55 -16.04
C GLY A 320 14.27 14.93 -15.56
N GLN A 321 13.39 15.29 -16.49
CA GLN A 321 11.96 15.42 -16.25
C GLN A 321 11.23 14.09 -16.36
N ASN A 322 11.64 13.25 -17.32
CA ASN A 322 11.03 11.94 -17.50
C ASN A 322 12.08 10.92 -18.03
N PRO A 323 12.47 9.92 -17.21
CA PRO A 323 12.10 9.75 -15.80
C PRO A 323 12.71 10.86 -14.95
N GLU A 324 12.11 11.15 -13.81
CA GLU A 324 12.68 12.13 -12.89
C GLU A 324 14.04 11.66 -12.37
N SER A 325 15.06 12.53 -12.45
CA SER A 325 16.37 12.24 -11.86
C SER A 325 16.33 12.45 -10.36
N PHE A 326 16.86 11.51 -9.57
CA PHE A 326 16.97 11.69 -8.11
C PHE A 326 17.84 12.90 -7.73
N TYR A 327 18.69 13.41 -8.63
CA TYR A 327 19.47 14.62 -8.35
C TYR A 327 18.57 15.84 -8.11
N ARG A 328 17.37 15.84 -8.68
CA ARG A 328 16.39 16.93 -8.52
C ARG A 328 15.79 17.02 -7.12
N SER A 329 15.93 15.98 -6.30
CA SER A 329 15.52 15.99 -4.89
C SER A 329 16.49 16.76 -3.99
N PHE A 330 17.71 17.06 -4.45
CA PHE A 330 18.67 17.87 -3.69
C PHE A 330 18.46 19.37 -3.89
N SER A 331 18.74 20.15 -2.85
CA SER A 331 18.72 21.62 -2.97
C SER A 331 19.73 22.10 -4.02
N LYS A 332 19.38 23.16 -4.75
CA LYS A 332 20.25 23.76 -5.77
C LYS A 332 21.61 24.16 -5.21
N ARG A 333 21.65 24.63 -3.95
CA ARG A 333 22.90 24.94 -3.23
C ARG A 333 23.83 23.73 -3.10
N VAL A 334 23.27 22.57 -2.75
CA VAL A 334 24.03 21.30 -2.63
C VAL A 334 24.54 20.86 -4.00
N LEU A 335 23.69 20.88 -5.03
CA LEU A 335 24.10 20.50 -6.39
C LEU A 335 25.19 21.41 -6.94
N ARG A 336 25.06 22.73 -6.76
CA ARG A 336 26.08 23.71 -7.17
C ARG A 336 27.43 23.43 -6.52
N ALA A 337 27.43 23.14 -5.22
CA ALA A 337 28.64 22.82 -4.47
C ALA A 337 29.25 21.48 -4.90
N ALA A 338 28.42 20.43 -5.05
CA ALA A 338 28.88 19.09 -5.40
C ALA A 338 29.45 19.01 -6.83
N PHE A 339 28.80 19.64 -7.80
CA PHE A 339 29.22 19.63 -9.21
C PHE A 339 30.20 20.76 -9.55
N ASN A 340 30.49 21.66 -8.61
CA ASN A 340 31.28 22.88 -8.84
C ASN A 340 30.86 23.62 -10.13
N THR A 341 29.55 23.72 -10.35
CA THR A 341 28.96 24.18 -11.62
C THR A 341 27.81 25.14 -11.35
N ARG A 342 27.65 26.18 -12.18
CA ARG A 342 26.56 27.15 -12.03
C ARG A 342 25.17 26.50 -12.12
N GLU A 343 24.23 27.06 -11.37
CA GLU A 343 22.85 26.57 -11.26
C GLU A 343 22.14 26.46 -12.62
N ASP A 344 22.25 27.48 -13.47
CA ASP A 344 21.61 27.52 -14.79
C ASP A 344 22.10 26.40 -15.73
N LYS A 345 23.36 25.97 -15.58
CA LYS A 345 23.91 24.83 -16.33
C LYS A 345 23.39 23.51 -15.81
N LEU A 346 23.21 23.38 -14.49
CA LEU A 346 22.68 22.18 -13.86
C LEU A 346 21.19 22.00 -14.15
N GLU A 347 20.40 23.08 -14.11
CA GLU A 347 19.00 23.05 -14.53
C GLU A 347 18.87 22.57 -15.97
N ARG A 348 19.64 23.17 -16.89
CA ARG A 348 19.68 22.71 -18.29
C ARG A 348 20.12 21.25 -18.43
N LEU A 349 20.99 20.74 -17.56
CA LEU A 349 21.41 19.33 -17.61
C LEU A 349 20.24 18.41 -17.24
N PHE A 350 19.55 18.69 -16.14
CA PHE A 350 18.48 17.85 -15.61
C PHE A 350 17.11 18.09 -16.28
N GLU A 351 16.96 19.12 -17.11
CA GLU A 351 15.72 19.36 -17.87
C GLU A 351 15.74 18.76 -19.28
N ARG A 352 16.93 18.44 -19.81
CA ARG A 352 17.08 17.94 -21.19
C ARG A 352 16.45 16.57 -21.44
N GLN A 353 16.44 15.69 -20.43
CA GLN A 353 15.92 14.33 -20.60
C GLN A 353 14.43 14.26 -20.24
N ASN A 354 13.59 14.05 -21.25
CA ASN A 354 12.15 13.91 -21.12
C ASN A 354 11.55 12.76 -21.95
N LYS A 355 12.39 11.94 -22.60
CA LYS A 355 11.97 10.88 -23.53
C LYS A 355 11.60 9.56 -22.85
N GLY A 356 11.64 9.51 -21.51
CA GLY A 356 11.38 8.31 -20.73
C GLY A 356 12.63 7.46 -20.51
N ALA A 357 12.45 6.35 -19.79
CA ALA A 357 13.56 5.55 -19.28
C ALA A 357 14.13 4.57 -20.33
N ILE A 358 13.43 4.38 -21.45
CA ILE A 358 13.85 3.55 -22.57
C ILE A 358 13.75 4.43 -23.82
N ILE A 359 14.89 4.67 -24.47
CA ILE A 359 15.00 5.61 -25.59
C ILE A 359 15.56 4.90 -26.82
N GLN A 360 15.33 5.48 -27.99
CA GLN A 360 16.01 5.06 -29.22
C GLN A 360 17.52 5.34 -29.11
N ALA A 361 18.33 4.41 -29.59
CA ALA A 361 19.77 4.57 -29.73
C ALA A 361 20.27 3.89 -31.01
N SER A 362 21.13 4.57 -31.77
CA SER A 362 21.76 3.99 -32.96
C SER A 362 22.77 2.91 -32.56
N GLN A 363 23.11 2.03 -33.51
CA GLN A 363 24.11 1.00 -33.28
C GLN A 363 25.49 1.60 -32.95
N GLU A 364 25.84 2.72 -33.59
CA GLU A 364 27.06 3.48 -33.33
C GLU A 364 27.05 4.05 -31.92
N GLN A 365 25.94 4.65 -31.47
CA GLN A 365 25.81 5.17 -30.10
C GLN A 365 26.00 4.05 -29.07
N ILE A 366 25.37 2.89 -29.28
CA ILE A 366 25.52 1.72 -28.39
C ILE A 366 26.96 1.20 -28.40
N LYS A 367 27.62 1.20 -29.56
CA LYS A 367 29.03 0.79 -29.69
C LYS A 367 29.98 1.75 -28.98
N GLU A 368 29.75 3.05 -29.06
CA GLU A 368 30.55 4.05 -28.32
C GLU A 368 30.37 3.91 -26.81
N MET A 369 29.15 3.68 -26.33
CA MET A 369 28.87 3.52 -24.89
C MET A 369 29.56 2.30 -24.27
N SER A 370 29.88 1.30 -25.08
CA SER A 370 30.62 0.09 -24.68
C SER A 370 32.14 0.23 -24.83
N ARG A 371 32.65 1.35 -25.35
CA ARG A 371 34.10 1.62 -25.33
C ARG A 371 34.58 1.93 -23.92
N GLY A 372 35.78 1.41 -23.58
CA GLY A 372 36.43 1.62 -22.29
C GLY A 372 35.94 0.73 -21.14
N SER A 373 35.11 -0.28 -21.41
CA SER A 373 34.82 -1.34 -20.43
C SER A 373 35.93 -2.38 -20.45
N GLU A 374 36.48 -2.72 -19.28
CA GLU A 374 37.31 -3.93 -19.16
C GLU A 374 36.40 -5.14 -19.41
N GLY A 375 36.70 -5.90 -20.47
CA GLY A 375 36.06 -7.17 -20.75
C GLY A 375 36.48 -8.20 -19.71
N ARG A 376 35.98 -8.09 -18.48
CA ARG A 376 36.13 -9.18 -17.52
C ARG A 376 35.22 -10.32 -17.98
N SER A 377 35.83 -11.49 -18.18
CA SER A 377 35.08 -12.74 -18.32
C SER A 377 34.20 -12.89 -17.09
N TRP A 378 32.89 -12.93 -17.31
CA TRP A 378 31.91 -13.18 -16.27
C TRP A 378 32.04 -14.66 -15.87
N PRO A 379 32.38 -15.01 -14.61
CA PRO A 379 32.67 -16.40 -14.27
C PRO A 379 31.38 -17.03 -13.74
N PHE A 380 30.50 -17.39 -14.67
CA PHE A 380 29.70 -18.61 -14.60
C PHE A 380 29.73 -19.25 -15.98
#